data_AF-A0A1Q3S425-F1
#
_entry.id   AF-A0A1Q3S425-F1
#
_cell.length_a   1.000
_cell.length_b   1.000
_cell.length_c   1.000
_cell.angle_alpha   90.00
_cell.angle_beta   90.00
_cell.angle_gamma   90.00
#
_symmetry.space_group_name_H-M   'P 1'
#
loop_
_entity.id
_entity.type
_entity.pdbx_description
1 polymer ?
#
loop_
_entity_poly.entity_id
_entity_poly.type
_entity_poly.pdbx_seq_one_letter_code
_entity_poly.pdbx_strand_id
1 'polypeptide(L)'
;MQIHNAAEWEFVKFISTQLYNKTMRTKGDALVNKIEDSITKINSLISISYMENDYSEMVIAIGGDLEKFLKGTVLNIANKKFYDLIEELKNHGIAQSYVDFLHDFRLCYNGYKHNPIYTRTIFEVKTYFINIKGAVNEIIANSIGLVSQPYQSRSKRTVWFAGWDDYVGGMTECGVFIPDYDIDMPIEIDHFNLHFRGWNAIVEKFTGSNELFMGKEHVSARAFNFWKFESDFVNAGAFVGDVSEFVRELCKHIAKNENDLIPFLKRNHDSYSVYCSAVFSIFDVLREDSWTSQQNLKDEILLRMAYDYGIDLNSPHLAIIDYFDYVTVTLYRDQLKNTNEILWLDEANYSAKKIGEISQKLSIGFDRNYNILTKIK
;
A
#
# COMPACT_ATOMS: atom_id res chain seq x y z
N MET A 1 31.01 41.28 9.86
CA MET A 1 29.95 41.48 10.87
C MET A 1 28.92 40.39 10.67
N GLN A 2 29.21 39.19 11.19
CA GLN A 2 28.32 38.02 11.13
C GLN A 2 27.80 37.80 12.54
N ILE A 3 26.57 38.25 12.78
CA ILE A 3 25.79 37.83 13.94
C ILE A 3 24.89 36.72 13.39
N HIS A 4 25.40 35.48 13.39
CA HIS A 4 24.54 34.31 13.22
C HIS A 4 23.64 34.24 14.45
N ASN A 5 22.34 34.38 14.22
CA ASN A 5 21.37 34.60 15.27
C ASN A 5 21.24 33.33 16.12
N ALA A 6 21.48 33.43 17.43
CA ALA A 6 21.28 32.32 18.37
C ALA A 6 19.85 31.75 18.30
N ALA A 7 18.89 32.57 17.86
CA ALA A 7 17.50 32.18 17.60
C ALA A 7 17.35 31.17 16.43
N GLU A 8 18.18 31.22 15.38
CA GLU A 8 18.14 30.24 14.29
C GLU A 8 18.66 28.88 14.75
N TRP A 9 19.71 28.86 15.58
CA TRP A 9 20.23 27.62 16.16
C TRP A 9 19.29 27.02 17.20
N GLU A 10 18.65 27.84 18.04
CA GLU A 10 17.60 27.39 18.96
C GLU A 10 16.38 26.87 18.21
N PHE A 11 15.98 27.50 17.09
CA PHE A 11 14.89 27.03 16.24
C PHE A 11 15.23 25.70 15.53
N VAL A 12 16.44 25.55 15.00
CA VAL A 12 16.89 24.27 14.42
C VAL A 12 16.99 23.17 15.48
N LYS A 13 17.40 23.52 16.71
CA LYS A 13 17.45 22.57 17.84
C LYS A 13 16.05 22.23 18.36
N PHE A 14 15.13 23.18 18.36
CA PHE A 14 13.72 22.97 18.70
C PHE A 14 13.03 22.09 17.65
N ILE A 15 13.21 22.39 16.37
CA ILE A 15 12.73 21.58 15.24
C ILE A 15 13.34 20.19 15.30
N SER A 16 14.65 20.04 15.51
CA SER A 16 15.28 18.71 15.59
C SER A 16 14.81 17.91 16.81
N THR A 17 14.56 18.55 17.96
CA THR A 17 14.04 17.90 19.17
C THR A 17 12.55 17.54 19.05
N GLN A 18 11.75 18.34 18.35
CA GLN A 18 10.34 18.04 18.02
C GLN A 18 10.23 16.97 16.93
N LEU A 19 11.13 16.97 15.95
CA LEU A 19 11.24 15.92 14.92
C LEU A 19 11.72 14.59 15.51
N TYR A 20 12.54 14.62 16.57
CA TYR A 20 13.03 13.41 17.25
C TYR A 20 11.94 12.71 18.10
N ASN A 21 10.87 13.43 18.46
CA ASN A 21 9.77 12.91 19.31
C ASN A 21 8.46 12.66 18.55
N LYS A 22 8.45 12.73 17.21
CA LYS A 22 7.37 12.17 16.39
C LYS A 22 7.63 10.67 16.23
N THR A 23 6.85 9.85 16.92
CA THR A 23 6.98 8.38 16.93
C THR A 23 7.00 7.82 15.50
N MET A 24 8.12 7.24 15.09
CA MET A 24 8.18 6.42 13.87
C MET A 24 7.15 5.30 13.98
N ARG A 25 6.37 5.09 12.91
CA ARG A 25 5.42 3.98 12.79
C ARG A 25 6.14 2.67 13.10
N THR A 26 5.58 1.85 13.98
CA THR A 26 6.13 0.53 14.33
C THR A 26 5.52 -0.58 13.48
N LYS A 27 6.11 -1.78 13.51
CA LYS A 27 5.52 -2.96 12.84
C LYS A 27 4.13 -3.32 13.36
N GLY A 28 3.88 -3.10 14.65
CA GLY A 28 2.56 -3.25 15.25
C GLY A 28 1.57 -2.24 14.68
N ASP A 29 1.93 -0.95 14.67
CA ASP A 29 1.10 0.12 14.09
C ASP A 29 0.79 -0.14 12.61
N ALA A 30 1.70 -0.81 11.90
CA ALA A 30 1.48 -1.16 10.51
C ALA A 30 0.25 -2.05 10.30
N LEU A 31 0.12 -3.12 11.09
CA LEU A 31 -1.02 -4.03 11.04
C LEU A 31 -2.30 -3.40 11.62
N VAL A 32 -2.19 -2.64 12.71
CA VAL A 32 -3.34 -1.95 13.32
C VAL A 32 -3.99 -1.01 12.32
N ASN A 33 -3.19 -0.19 11.64
CA ASN A 33 -3.71 0.74 10.63
C ASN A 33 -4.44 -0.03 9.51
N LYS A 34 -3.88 -1.14 9.00
CA LYS A 34 -4.55 -1.97 7.98
C LYS A 34 -5.93 -2.45 8.46
N ILE A 35 -6.03 -2.90 9.71
CA ILE A 35 -7.31 -3.35 10.29
C ILE A 35 -8.29 -2.17 10.44
N GLU A 36 -7.81 -1.00 10.89
CA GLU A 36 -8.63 0.23 10.97
C GLU A 36 -9.16 0.67 9.61
N ASP A 37 -8.34 0.54 8.56
CA ASP A 37 -8.73 0.81 7.19
C ASP A 37 -9.86 -0.14 6.76
N SER A 38 -9.74 -1.44 7.06
CA SER A 38 -10.79 -2.43 6.78
C SER A 38 -12.09 -2.10 7.50
N ILE A 39 -12.04 -1.69 8.77
CA ILE A 39 -13.21 -1.26 9.54
C ILE A 39 -13.87 -0.04 8.89
N THR A 40 -13.06 0.93 8.45
CA THR A 40 -13.55 2.15 7.79
C THR A 40 -14.21 1.82 6.44
N LYS A 41 -13.61 0.93 5.65
CA LYS A 41 -14.17 0.45 4.38
C LYS A 41 -15.47 -0.32 4.60
N ILE A 42 -15.56 -1.15 5.64
CA ILE A 42 -16.82 -1.82 6.01
C ILE A 42 -17.90 -0.82 6.41
N ASN A 43 -17.56 0.20 7.20
CA ASN A 43 -18.52 1.24 7.56
C ASN A 43 -19.05 1.97 6.32
N SER A 44 -18.19 2.20 5.32
CA SER A 44 -18.62 2.83 4.07
C SER A 44 -19.52 1.91 3.23
N LEU A 45 -19.22 0.60 3.18
CA LEU A 45 -20.05 -0.41 2.50
C LEU A 45 -21.45 -0.52 3.13
N ILE A 46 -21.55 -0.52 4.46
CA ILE A 46 -22.85 -0.58 5.17
C ILE A 46 -23.80 0.55 4.76
N SER A 47 -23.25 1.70 4.36
CA SER A 47 -24.03 2.87 3.95
C SER A 47 -24.57 2.82 2.51
N ILE A 48 -24.22 1.79 1.74
CA ILE A 48 -24.57 1.62 0.34
C ILE A 48 -25.03 0.18 0.06
N SER A 49 -25.38 -0.13 -1.19
CA SER A 49 -25.56 -1.51 -1.63
C SER A 49 -24.21 -2.22 -1.70
N TYR A 50 -24.11 -3.43 -1.14
CA TYR A 50 -22.90 -4.26 -1.14
C TYR A 50 -23.25 -5.73 -1.39
N MET A 51 -22.27 -6.49 -1.87
CA MET A 51 -22.28 -7.94 -2.01
C MET A 51 -21.35 -8.59 -0.98
N GLU A 52 -21.50 -9.89 -0.76
CA GLU A 52 -20.64 -10.63 0.18
C GLU A 52 -19.16 -10.57 -0.20
N ASN A 53 -18.86 -10.63 -1.50
CA ASN A 53 -17.50 -10.55 -2.02
C ASN A 53 -16.78 -9.25 -1.64
N ASP A 54 -17.53 -8.15 -1.50
CA ASP A 54 -16.93 -6.85 -1.16
C ASP A 54 -16.19 -6.88 0.17
N TYR A 55 -16.67 -7.70 1.14
CA TYR A 55 -16.06 -7.81 2.47
C TYR A 55 -15.36 -9.14 2.75
N SER A 56 -15.71 -10.23 2.06
CA SER A 56 -15.04 -11.53 2.24
C SER A 56 -13.57 -11.48 1.79
N GLU A 57 -13.27 -10.75 0.71
CA GLU A 57 -11.91 -10.49 0.23
C GLU A 57 -11.06 -9.77 1.29
N MET A 58 -11.64 -8.82 2.02
CA MET A 58 -10.95 -8.13 3.11
C MET A 58 -10.59 -9.08 4.25
N VAL A 59 -11.50 -10.00 4.59
CA VAL A 59 -11.26 -11.01 5.64
C VAL A 59 -10.12 -11.94 5.23
N ILE A 60 -10.07 -12.35 3.96
CA ILE A 60 -8.99 -13.20 3.44
C ILE A 60 -7.64 -12.46 3.51
N ALA A 61 -7.58 -11.22 3.06
CA ALA A 61 -6.37 -10.40 3.07
C ALA A 61 -5.83 -10.21 4.50
N ILE A 62 -6.67 -9.75 5.43
CA ILE A 62 -6.26 -9.51 6.82
C ILE A 62 -5.96 -10.83 7.56
N GLY A 63 -6.67 -11.91 7.25
CA GLY A 63 -6.36 -13.25 7.75
C GLY A 63 -4.95 -13.69 7.42
N GLY A 64 -4.55 -13.54 6.15
CA GLY A 64 -3.19 -13.82 5.70
C GLY A 64 -2.14 -12.94 6.39
N ASP A 65 -2.39 -11.63 6.48
CA ASP A 65 -1.46 -10.68 7.10
C ASP A 65 -1.28 -10.90 8.60
N LEU A 66 -2.37 -11.19 9.32
CA LEU A 66 -2.33 -11.51 10.74
C LEU A 66 -1.54 -12.80 10.99
N GLU A 67 -1.78 -13.86 10.19
CA GLU A 67 -1.02 -15.11 10.32
C GLU A 67 0.49 -14.88 10.14
N LYS A 68 0.90 -14.12 9.11
CA LYS A 68 2.31 -13.78 8.87
C LYS A 68 2.88 -12.91 9.97
N PHE A 69 2.13 -11.93 10.46
CA PHE A 69 2.55 -11.06 11.55
C PHE A 69 2.88 -11.89 12.79
N LEU A 70 2.03 -12.86 13.13
CA LEU A 70 2.31 -13.80 14.22
C LEU A 70 3.56 -14.64 13.95
N LYS A 71 3.71 -15.19 12.72
CA LYS A 71 4.88 -15.99 12.33
C LYS A 71 6.19 -15.21 12.41
N GLY A 72 6.26 -14.04 11.80
CA GLY A 72 7.53 -13.33 11.58
C GLY A 72 7.84 -12.25 12.60
N THR A 73 6.83 -11.51 13.06
CA THR A 73 7.03 -10.34 13.92
C THR A 73 6.86 -10.68 15.40
N VAL A 74 5.85 -11.49 15.74
CA VAL A 74 5.53 -11.79 17.15
C VAL A 74 6.31 -13.00 17.67
N LEU A 75 6.24 -14.14 16.99
CA LEU A 75 6.78 -15.41 17.49
C LEU A 75 8.09 -15.85 16.84
N ASN A 76 8.38 -15.38 15.62
CA ASN A 76 9.51 -15.83 14.80
C ASN A 76 9.52 -17.36 14.55
N ILE A 77 8.35 -17.93 14.19
CA ILE A 77 8.13 -19.35 13.93
C ILE A 77 7.45 -19.54 12.57
N ALA A 78 8.19 -19.98 11.55
CA ALA A 78 7.66 -20.10 10.18
C ALA A 78 6.70 -21.28 9.94
N ASN A 79 6.93 -22.42 10.62
CA ASN A 79 6.32 -23.72 10.26
C ASN A 79 5.04 -24.08 11.03
N LYS A 80 4.48 -23.17 11.84
CA LYS A 80 3.25 -23.41 12.60
C LYS A 80 2.02 -23.00 11.81
N LYS A 81 0.91 -23.73 11.99
CA LYS A 81 -0.39 -23.35 11.42
C LYS A 81 -0.98 -22.19 12.21
N PHE A 82 -1.92 -21.46 11.61
CA PHE A 82 -2.56 -20.30 12.25
C PHE A 82 -3.13 -20.61 13.65
N TYR A 83 -3.78 -21.76 13.82
CA TYR A 83 -4.26 -22.20 15.14
C TYR A 83 -3.13 -22.30 16.17
N ASP A 84 -2.03 -22.97 15.82
CA ASP A 84 -0.90 -23.20 16.74
C ASP A 84 -0.17 -21.90 17.10
N LEU A 85 -0.17 -20.93 16.18
CA LEU A 85 0.38 -19.59 16.44
C LEU A 85 -0.45 -18.82 17.46
N ILE A 86 -1.79 -18.89 17.33
CA ILE A 86 -2.70 -18.23 18.27
C ILE A 86 -2.59 -18.86 19.66
N GLU A 87 -2.50 -20.20 19.74
CA GLU A 87 -2.33 -20.90 21.01
C GLU A 87 -1.02 -20.54 21.71
N GLU A 88 0.06 -20.32 20.96
CA GLU A 88 1.35 -19.91 21.53
C GLU A 88 1.26 -18.57 22.27
N LEU A 89 0.37 -17.66 21.86
CA LEU A 89 0.20 -16.36 22.52
C LEU A 89 -0.21 -16.46 23.99
N LYS A 90 -0.84 -17.57 24.40
CA LYS A 90 -1.15 -17.84 25.81
C LYS A 90 0.11 -17.90 26.67
N ASN A 91 1.19 -18.45 26.11
CA ASN A 91 2.49 -18.53 26.79
C ASN A 91 3.18 -17.16 26.90
N HIS A 92 2.69 -16.16 26.17
CA HIS A 92 3.18 -14.78 26.19
C HIS A 92 2.28 -13.82 26.98
N GLY A 93 1.36 -14.35 27.79
CA GLY A 93 0.56 -13.54 28.72
C GLY A 93 -0.64 -12.83 28.10
N ILE A 94 -1.00 -13.15 26.85
CA ILE A 94 -2.21 -12.60 26.22
C ILE A 94 -3.45 -13.16 26.91
N ALA A 95 -4.39 -12.27 27.29
CA ALA A 95 -5.62 -12.67 27.94
C ALA A 95 -6.46 -13.59 27.04
N GLN A 96 -7.12 -14.58 27.65
CA GLN A 96 -7.89 -15.61 26.93
C GLN A 96 -8.95 -15.01 26.01
N SER A 97 -9.60 -13.90 26.39
CA SER A 97 -10.58 -13.22 25.54
C SER A 97 -10.00 -12.75 24.20
N TYR A 98 -8.76 -12.26 24.19
CA TYR A 98 -8.10 -11.86 22.94
C TYR A 98 -7.66 -13.06 22.12
N VAL A 99 -7.29 -14.15 22.78
CA VAL A 99 -7.01 -15.43 22.10
C VAL A 99 -8.28 -15.98 21.44
N ASP A 100 -9.42 -15.90 22.12
CA ASP A 100 -10.72 -16.31 21.58
C ASP A 100 -11.10 -15.45 20.36
N PHE A 101 -10.91 -14.13 20.44
CA PHE A 101 -11.11 -13.22 19.30
C PHE A 101 -10.28 -13.59 18.07
N LEU A 102 -9.01 -13.96 18.27
CA LEU A 102 -8.15 -14.42 17.19
C LEU A 102 -8.64 -15.74 16.58
N HIS A 103 -9.13 -16.68 17.40
CA HIS A 103 -9.69 -17.94 16.91
C HIS A 103 -11.00 -17.74 16.15
N ASP A 104 -11.88 -16.87 16.64
CA ASP A 104 -13.13 -16.54 15.95
C ASP A 104 -12.86 -15.97 14.55
N PHE A 105 -11.92 -15.04 14.45
CA PHE A 105 -11.50 -14.50 13.16
C PHE A 105 -10.83 -15.56 12.29
N ARG A 106 -9.96 -16.41 12.84
CA ARG A 106 -9.36 -17.54 12.10
C ARG A 106 -10.42 -18.46 11.50
N LEU A 107 -11.50 -18.75 12.24
CA LEU A 107 -12.61 -19.57 11.74
C LEU A 107 -13.34 -18.85 10.59
N CYS A 108 -13.55 -17.54 10.71
CA CYS A 108 -14.14 -16.73 9.64
C CYS A 108 -13.28 -16.70 8.38
N TYR A 109 -11.99 -16.41 8.53
CA TYR A 109 -10.97 -16.46 7.47
C TYR A 109 -10.94 -17.81 6.75
N ASN A 110 -10.83 -18.91 7.50
CA ASN A 110 -10.81 -20.25 6.89
C ASN A 110 -12.14 -20.61 6.23
N GLY A 111 -13.27 -20.13 6.77
CA GLY A 111 -14.59 -20.27 6.18
C GLY A 111 -14.64 -19.67 4.78
N TYR A 112 -14.30 -18.39 4.66
CA TYR A 112 -14.25 -17.70 3.37
C TYR A 112 -13.21 -18.27 2.41
N LYS A 113 -12.06 -18.73 2.92
CA LYS A 113 -10.99 -19.26 2.07
C LYS A 113 -11.26 -20.65 1.48
N HIS A 114 -12.00 -21.50 2.19
CA HIS A 114 -12.06 -22.94 1.86
C HIS A 114 -13.47 -23.50 1.66
N ASN A 115 -14.52 -22.78 2.08
CA ASN A 115 -15.89 -23.28 2.03
C ASN A 115 -16.77 -22.38 1.13
N PRO A 116 -17.13 -22.83 -0.09
CA PRO A 116 -17.93 -22.05 -1.04
C PRO A 116 -19.33 -21.66 -0.56
N ILE A 117 -19.86 -22.32 0.48
CA ILE A 117 -21.18 -22.01 1.06
C ILE A 117 -21.09 -21.29 2.40
N TYR A 118 -19.88 -20.93 2.84
CA TYR A 118 -19.70 -20.18 4.08
C TYR A 118 -20.12 -18.73 3.87
N THR A 119 -20.98 -18.24 4.77
CA THR A 119 -21.47 -16.87 4.74
C THR A 119 -21.49 -16.29 6.17
N ARG A 120 -21.27 -14.98 6.23
CA ARG A 120 -21.44 -14.13 7.40
C ARG A 120 -22.00 -12.81 6.94
N THR A 121 -22.76 -12.15 7.81
CA THR A 121 -23.21 -10.78 7.58
C THR A 121 -22.05 -9.79 7.71
N ILE A 122 -22.15 -8.66 7.03
CA ILE A 122 -21.15 -7.58 7.14
C ILE A 122 -20.98 -7.07 8.58
N PHE A 123 -22.03 -7.16 9.41
CA PHE A 123 -21.99 -6.75 10.82
C PHE A 123 -21.18 -7.73 11.69
N GLU A 124 -21.28 -9.03 11.42
CA GLU A 124 -20.43 -10.04 12.06
C GLU A 124 -18.96 -9.81 11.68
N VAL A 125 -18.70 -9.57 10.39
CA VAL A 125 -17.34 -9.31 9.88
C VAL A 125 -16.75 -8.05 10.49
N LYS A 126 -17.52 -6.96 10.59
CA LYS A 126 -17.12 -5.74 11.31
C LYS A 126 -16.71 -6.05 12.76
N THR A 127 -17.50 -6.87 13.44
CA THR A 127 -17.23 -7.26 14.84
C THR A 127 -15.92 -8.03 14.94
N TYR A 128 -15.67 -8.96 14.02
CA TYR A 128 -14.39 -9.66 13.99
C TYR A 128 -13.20 -8.71 13.79
N PHE A 129 -13.30 -7.73 12.89
CA PHE A 129 -12.23 -6.74 12.70
C PHE A 129 -11.96 -5.88 13.94
N ILE A 130 -13.01 -5.43 14.63
CA ILE A 130 -12.88 -4.69 15.91
C ILE A 130 -12.19 -5.56 16.97
N ASN A 131 -12.59 -6.82 17.07
CA ASN A 131 -12.05 -7.76 18.06
C ASN A 131 -10.56 -8.09 17.80
N ILE A 132 -10.17 -8.34 16.55
CA ILE A 132 -8.75 -8.60 16.24
C ILE A 132 -7.90 -7.34 16.36
N LYS A 133 -8.44 -6.13 16.10
CA LYS A 133 -7.73 -4.88 16.41
C LYS A 133 -7.39 -4.82 17.91
N GLY A 134 -8.36 -5.15 18.76
CA GLY A 134 -8.15 -5.26 20.20
C GLY A 134 -7.05 -6.26 20.56
N ALA A 135 -7.07 -7.44 19.95
CA ALA A 135 -6.05 -8.48 20.18
C ALA A 135 -4.65 -8.06 19.70
N VAL A 136 -4.53 -7.40 18.55
CA VAL A 136 -3.24 -6.87 18.06
C VAL A 136 -2.72 -5.76 18.97
N ASN A 137 -3.60 -4.87 19.45
CA ASN A 137 -3.23 -3.85 20.43
C ASN A 137 -2.76 -4.46 21.75
N GLU A 138 -3.36 -5.57 22.21
CA GLU A 138 -2.89 -6.30 23.38
C GLU A 138 -1.47 -6.87 23.16
N ILE A 139 -1.20 -7.43 21.98
CA ILE A 139 0.15 -7.91 21.60
C ILE A 139 1.17 -6.76 21.63
N ILE A 140 0.78 -5.59 21.12
CA ILE A 140 1.62 -4.37 21.11
C ILE A 140 1.87 -3.88 22.54
N ALA A 141 0.82 -3.79 23.36
CA ALA A 141 0.91 -3.34 24.75
C ALA A 141 1.83 -4.24 25.59
N ASN A 142 1.78 -5.56 25.35
CA ASN A 142 2.68 -6.53 25.99
C ASN A 142 4.08 -6.58 25.34
N SER A 143 4.35 -5.77 24.30
CA SER A 143 5.63 -5.70 23.59
C SER A 143 6.16 -7.06 23.13
N ILE A 144 5.27 -7.94 22.68
CA ILE A 144 5.65 -9.32 22.31
C ILE A 144 6.40 -9.32 20.98
N GLY A 145 7.60 -9.90 20.96
CA GLY A 145 8.41 -10.01 19.75
C GLY A 145 8.99 -8.67 19.30
N LEU A 146 8.90 -8.39 17.99
CA LEU A 146 9.50 -7.21 17.34
C LEU A 146 8.47 -6.13 17.01
N VAL A 147 7.34 -6.10 17.71
CA VAL A 147 6.21 -5.21 17.39
C VAL A 147 6.53 -3.72 17.53
N SER A 148 7.40 -3.36 18.47
CA SER A 148 7.86 -1.98 18.70
C SER A 148 9.03 -1.56 17.80
N GLN A 149 9.59 -2.47 17.01
CA GLN A 149 10.65 -2.11 16.07
C GLN A 149 10.08 -1.14 15.02
N PRO A 150 10.86 -0.13 14.61
CA PRO A 150 10.47 0.76 13.53
C PRO A 150 10.03 -0.06 12.32
N TYR A 151 8.88 0.31 11.76
CA TYR A 151 8.49 -0.15 10.44
C TYR A 151 9.46 0.49 9.45
N GLN A 152 10.52 -0.23 9.12
CA GLN A 152 11.39 0.15 8.02
C GLN A 152 10.73 -0.33 6.74
N SER A 153 10.17 0.60 5.97
CA SER A 153 9.99 0.31 4.55
C SER A 153 11.36 -0.01 3.97
N ARG A 154 11.46 -1.18 3.33
CA ARG A 154 12.69 -1.68 2.73
C ARG A 154 13.09 -0.89 1.47
N SER A 155 12.17 -0.10 0.88
CA SER A 155 12.43 0.88 -0.19
C SER A 155 12.16 2.29 0.30
N LYS A 156 13.12 3.19 0.11
CA LYS A 156 12.86 4.64 0.17
C LYS A 156 13.11 5.22 -1.21
N ARG A 157 12.05 5.70 -1.85
CA ARG A 157 12.13 6.37 -3.14
C ARG A 157 11.46 7.72 -3.07
N THR A 158 12.00 8.65 -3.85
CA THR A 158 11.35 9.93 -4.08
C THR A 158 10.43 9.84 -5.30
N VAL A 159 9.19 10.28 -5.14
CA VAL A 159 8.25 10.57 -6.23
C VAL A 159 7.71 11.97 -6.06
N TRP A 160 7.32 12.62 -7.15
CA TRP A 160 6.58 13.87 -7.06
C TRP A 160 5.09 13.59 -7.04
N PHE A 161 4.36 14.44 -6.32
CA PHE A 161 2.92 14.35 -6.16
C PHE A 161 2.32 15.72 -6.46
N ALA A 162 1.39 15.80 -7.40
CA ALA A 162 0.73 17.02 -7.80
C ALA A 162 -0.79 16.81 -7.84
N GLY A 163 -1.56 17.89 -7.64
CA GLY A 163 -3.01 17.82 -7.66
C GLY A 163 -3.68 19.04 -8.30
N TRP A 164 -4.84 18.81 -8.89
CA TRP A 164 -5.71 19.77 -9.57
C TRP A 164 -7.15 19.58 -9.10
N ASP A 165 -7.81 20.66 -8.69
CA ASP A 165 -9.17 20.60 -8.18
C ASP A 165 -10.18 20.65 -9.33
N ASP A 166 -10.91 19.56 -9.57
CA ASP A 166 -12.12 19.61 -10.38
C ASP A 166 -13.29 20.08 -9.49
N TYR A 167 -13.51 21.39 -9.46
CA TYR A 167 -14.59 22.01 -8.69
C TYR A 167 -15.98 21.54 -9.13
N VAL A 168 -16.16 21.17 -10.41
CA VAL A 168 -17.45 20.71 -10.94
C VAL A 168 -17.70 19.25 -10.55
N GLY A 169 -16.65 18.43 -10.60
CA GLY A 169 -16.67 17.03 -10.18
C GLY A 169 -16.60 16.83 -8.65
N GLY A 170 -16.23 17.83 -7.87
CA GLY A 170 -16.03 17.70 -6.42
C GLY A 170 -14.87 16.78 -6.05
N MET A 171 -13.88 16.70 -6.93
CA MET A 171 -12.72 15.81 -6.86
C MET A 171 -11.43 16.60 -6.97
N THR A 172 -10.33 16.00 -6.50
CA THR A 172 -8.98 16.48 -6.79
C THR A 172 -8.31 15.41 -7.63
N GLU A 173 -8.08 15.71 -8.90
CA GLU A 173 -7.24 14.90 -9.79
C GLU A 173 -5.81 14.98 -9.27
N CYS A 174 -5.12 13.85 -9.17
CA CYS A 174 -3.79 13.77 -8.61
C CYS A 174 -2.91 12.87 -9.45
N GLY A 175 -1.66 13.28 -9.65
CA GLY A 175 -0.66 12.48 -10.34
C GLY A 175 0.53 12.16 -9.45
N VAL A 176 1.08 10.96 -9.60
CA VAL A 176 2.35 10.53 -9.01
C VAL A 176 3.38 10.41 -10.12
N PHE A 177 4.50 11.11 -9.98
CA PHE A 177 5.49 11.27 -11.06
C PHE A 177 6.87 10.79 -10.64
N ILE A 178 7.63 10.28 -11.61
CA ILE A 178 9.07 10.06 -11.45
C ILE A 178 9.77 11.42 -11.49
N PRO A 179 10.59 11.77 -10.48
CA PRO A 179 11.32 13.04 -10.47
C PRO A 179 12.28 13.12 -11.65
N ASP A 180 12.13 14.17 -12.44
CA ASP A 180 13.06 14.53 -13.51
C ASP A 180 13.18 16.06 -13.56
N TYR A 181 14.38 16.55 -13.28
CA TYR A 181 14.64 17.98 -13.13
C TYR A 181 14.83 18.70 -14.47
N ASP A 182 14.93 17.95 -15.57
CA ASP A 182 15.27 18.45 -16.89
C ASP A 182 14.07 18.51 -17.84
N ILE A 183 12.87 18.11 -17.38
CA ILE A 183 11.65 18.11 -18.20
C ILE A 183 10.52 18.92 -17.55
N ASP A 184 9.64 19.46 -18.39
CA ASP A 184 8.50 20.26 -17.96
C ASP A 184 7.32 19.39 -17.53
N MET A 185 7.07 18.27 -18.23
CA MET A 185 6.06 17.29 -17.85
C MET A 185 6.78 15.98 -17.49
N PRO A 186 7.04 15.73 -16.18
CA PRO A 186 7.65 14.48 -15.75
C PRO A 186 6.74 13.29 -16.04
N ILE A 187 7.33 12.10 -16.05
CA ILE A 187 6.57 10.90 -16.39
C ILE A 187 5.69 10.50 -15.22
N GLU A 188 4.39 10.58 -15.43
CA GLU A 188 3.38 10.10 -14.50
C GLU A 188 3.40 8.58 -14.45
N ILE A 189 3.43 8.00 -13.26
CA ILE A 189 3.37 6.55 -13.03
C ILE A 189 2.04 6.08 -12.48
N ASP A 190 1.19 6.97 -11.97
CA ASP A 190 -0.16 6.62 -11.53
C ASP A 190 -0.99 7.91 -11.38
N HIS A 191 -2.28 7.79 -11.68
CA HIS A 191 -3.26 8.88 -11.65
C HIS A 191 -4.40 8.53 -10.70
N PHE A 192 -4.93 9.50 -9.95
CA PHE A 192 -6.02 9.30 -8.99
C PHE A 192 -7.06 10.41 -9.04
N ASN A 193 -8.33 10.02 -9.02
CA ASN A 193 -9.45 10.92 -8.77
C ASN A 193 -9.81 10.86 -7.28
N LEU A 194 -9.23 11.73 -6.45
CA LEU A 194 -9.50 11.73 -5.01
C LEU A 194 -10.76 12.53 -4.69
N HIS A 195 -11.51 12.14 -3.66
CA HIS A 195 -12.51 13.05 -3.11
C HIS A 195 -11.79 14.30 -2.55
N PHE A 196 -12.37 15.50 -2.64
CA PHE A 196 -11.70 16.76 -2.22
C PHE A 196 -11.06 16.69 -0.81
N ARG A 197 -11.74 16.06 0.17
CA ARG A 197 -11.19 15.91 1.53
C ARG A 197 -9.99 14.96 1.61
N GLY A 198 -9.82 14.11 0.61
CA GLY A 198 -8.83 13.05 0.51
C GLY A 198 -7.45 13.63 0.23
N TRP A 199 -7.37 14.62 -0.66
CA TRP A 199 -6.16 15.43 -0.85
C TRP A 199 -5.64 15.97 0.48
N ASN A 200 -6.49 16.66 1.25
CA ASN A 200 -6.10 17.22 2.54
C ASN A 200 -5.67 16.14 3.55
N ALA A 201 -6.38 15.00 3.60
CA ALA A 201 -6.03 13.88 4.47
C ALA A 201 -4.66 13.27 4.12
N ILE A 202 -4.37 13.09 2.83
CA ILE A 202 -3.08 12.60 2.33
C ILE A 202 -1.97 13.57 2.69
N VAL A 203 -2.16 14.86 2.39
CA VAL A 203 -1.18 15.90 2.68
C VAL A 203 -0.90 15.96 4.18
N GLU A 204 -1.93 16.02 5.03
CA GLU A 204 -1.79 16.05 6.48
C GLU A 204 -1.08 14.80 7.02
N LYS A 205 -1.45 13.61 6.56
CA LYS A 205 -0.87 12.35 7.01
C LYS A 205 0.64 12.29 6.74
N PHE A 206 1.05 12.55 5.50
CA PHE A 206 2.44 12.34 5.11
C PHE A 206 3.34 13.55 5.39
N THR A 207 2.81 14.78 5.46
CA THR A 207 3.56 15.90 6.05
C THR A 207 3.71 15.68 7.56
N GLY A 208 2.69 15.10 8.21
CA GLY A 208 2.70 14.63 9.58
C GLY A 208 3.83 13.64 9.88
N SER A 209 4.15 12.73 8.97
CA SER A 209 5.24 11.76 9.11
C SER A 209 6.60 12.22 8.57
N ASN A 210 6.71 13.44 8.02
CA ASN A 210 7.87 13.94 7.26
C ASN A 210 8.24 13.06 6.06
N GLU A 211 7.24 12.47 5.42
CA GLU A 211 7.41 11.68 4.20
C GLU A 211 6.92 12.46 2.97
N LEU A 212 6.11 13.51 3.14
CA LEU A 212 5.70 14.40 2.05
C LEU A 212 6.12 15.84 2.34
N PHE A 213 6.81 16.44 1.38
CA PHE A 213 7.29 17.82 1.43
C PHE A 213 6.60 18.63 0.33
N MET A 214 5.59 19.41 0.70
CA MET A 214 4.79 20.21 -0.24
C MET A 214 5.45 21.56 -0.51
N GLY A 215 5.37 22.02 -1.75
CA GLY A 215 5.91 23.31 -2.19
C GLY A 215 6.85 23.18 -3.38
N LYS A 216 6.98 24.29 -4.12
CA LYS A 216 7.83 24.41 -5.32
C LYS A 216 9.31 24.11 -5.07
N GLU A 217 9.76 24.24 -3.84
CA GLU A 217 11.14 23.98 -3.39
C GLU A 217 11.49 22.48 -3.35
N HIS A 218 10.48 21.60 -3.43
CA HIS A 218 10.65 20.16 -3.34
C HIS A 218 10.52 19.43 -4.67
N VAL A 219 10.17 20.15 -5.74
CA VAL A 219 10.09 19.65 -7.11
C VAL A 219 10.94 20.53 -8.04
N SER A 220 11.10 20.17 -9.32
CA SER A 220 11.81 21.05 -10.26
C SER A 220 11.00 22.31 -10.56
N ALA A 221 11.70 23.42 -10.77
CA ALA A 221 11.05 24.68 -11.17
C ALA A 221 10.33 24.54 -12.52
N ARG A 222 10.83 23.68 -13.41
CA ARG A 222 10.23 23.39 -14.71
C ARG A 222 8.88 22.71 -14.56
N ALA A 223 8.84 21.59 -13.85
CA ALA A 223 7.60 20.85 -13.59
C ALA A 223 6.58 21.69 -12.81
N PHE A 224 7.01 22.35 -11.73
CA PHE A 224 6.10 23.18 -10.94
C PHE A 224 5.49 24.31 -11.76
N ASN A 225 6.28 24.97 -12.60
CA ASN A 225 5.75 26.04 -13.44
C ASN A 225 4.79 25.49 -14.50
N PHE A 226 5.11 24.35 -15.12
CA PHE A 226 4.22 23.69 -16.08
C PHE A 226 2.85 23.39 -15.44
N TRP A 227 2.81 22.66 -14.33
CA TRP A 227 1.57 22.34 -13.62
C TRP A 227 0.83 23.58 -13.13
N LYS A 228 1.55 24.59 -12.63
CA LYS A 228 0.94 25.85 -12.19
C LYS A 228 0.22 26.61 -13.32
N PHE A 229 0.61 26.40 -14.59
CA PHE A 229 -0.07 27.02 -15.73
C PHE A 229 -1.31 26.25 -16.19
N GLU A 230 -1.51 25.03 -15.69
CA GLU A 230 -2.77 24.30 -15.89
C GLU A 230 -3.86 24.92 -15.01
N SER A 231 -5.11 24.86 -15.47
CA SER A 231 -6.24 25.32 -14.67
C SER A 231 -6.37 24.49 -13.40
N ASP A 232 -6.78 25.14 -12.32
CA ASP A 232 -7.15 24.48 -11.07
C ASP A 232 -6.03 23.72 -10.35
N PHE A 233 -4.77 23.94 -10.71
CA PHE A 233 -3.62 23.42 -9.97
C PHE A 233 -3.65 23.86 -8.50
N VAL A 234 -3.64 22.88 -7.60
CA VAL A 234 -3.69 23.09 -6.16
C VAL A 234 -2.28 23.30 -5.61
N ASN A 235 -1.44 22.28 -5.74
CA ASN A 235 -0.03 22.31 -5.31
C ASN A 235 0.71 21.05 -5.79
N ALA A 236 2.02 21.03 -5.60
CA ALA A 236 2.86 19.85 -5.79
C ALA A 236 3.91 19.73 -4.68
N GLY A 237 4.47 18.53 -4.53
CA GLY A 237 5.50 18.23 -3.54
C GLY A 237 6.27 16.96 -3.87
N ALA A 238 7.22 16.61 -3.01
CA ALA A 238 7.97 15.37 -3.08
C ALA A 238 7.61 14.44 -1.92
N PHE A 239 7.17 13.23 -2.25
CA PHE A 239 7.06 12.13 -1.31
C PHE A 239 8.40 11.37 -1.25
N VAL A 240 8.83 10.96 -0.06
CA VAL A 240 10.06 10.20 0.21
C VAL A 240 9.73 9.04 1.15
N GLY A 241 9.62 7.83 0.62
CA GLY A 241 9.24 6.66 1.41
C GLY A 241 8.90 5.43 0.58
N ASP A 242 8.00 4.61 1.11
CA ASP A 242 7.44 3.46 0.39
C ASP A 242 6.37 3.93 -0.59
N VAL A 243 6.70 3.92 -1.89
CA VAL A 243 5.75 4.36 -2.92
C VAL A 243 4.53 3.44 -2.98
N SER A 244 4.67 2.15 -2.68
CA SER A 244 3.51 1.23 -2.66
C SER A 244 2.56 1.58 -1.50
N GLU A 245 3.10 1.99 -0.35
CA GLU A 245 2.29 2.50 0.76
C GLU A 245 1.60 3.83 0.42
N PHE A 246 2.33 4.76 -0.18
CA PHE A 246 1.77 6.04 -0.60
C PHE A 246 0.60 5.86 -1.57
N VAL A 247 0.80 5.03 -2.59
CA VAL A 247 -0.24 4.68 -3.57
C VAL A 247 -1.43 3.98 -2.92
N ARG A 248 -1.20 2.99 -2.04
CA ARG A 248 -2.31 2.35 -1.29
C ARG A 248 -3.12 3.35 -0.49
N GLU A 249 -2.45 4.34 0.11
CA GLU A 249 -3.14 5.38 0.86
C GLU A 249 -3.99 6.26 -0.06
N LEU A 250 -3.47 6.67 -1.22
CA LEU A 250 -4.22 7.40 -2.24
C LEU A 250 -5.48 6.60 -2.66
N CYS A 251 -5.35 5.29 -2.88
CA CYS A 251 -6.47 4.42 -3.26
C CYS A 251 -7.64 4.41 -2.27
N LYS A 252 -7.39 4.66 -0.97
CA LYS A 252 -8.46 4.74 0.05
C LYS A 252 -9.33 5.98 -0.10
N HIS A 253 -8.81 6.99 -0.78
CA HIS A 253 -9.44 8.30 -0.94
C HIS A 253 -10.03 8.52 -2.34
N ILE A 254 -10.06 7.49 -3.19
CA ILE A 254 -10.72 7.53 -4.49
C ILE A 254 -12.18 7.97 -4.32
N ALA A 255 -12.59 8.93 -5.14
CA ALA A 255 -13.91 9.51 -5.09
C ALA A 255 -14.98 8.51 -5.51
N LYS A 256 -16.10 8.45 -4.76
CA LYS A 256 -17.21 7.52 -5.10
C LYS A 256 -17.82 7.82 -6.47
N ASN A 257 -17.84 9.09 -6.87
CA ASN A 257 -18.35 9.54 -8.15
C ASN A 257 -17.33 9.41 -9.30
N GLU A 258 -16.14 8.83 -9.08
CA GLU A 258 -15.24 8.43 -10.18
C GLU A 258 -15.98 7.48 -11.16
N ASN A 259 -16.88 6.65 -10.65
CA ASN A 259 -17.68 5.74 -11.47
C ASN A 259 -18.64 6.46 -12.43
N ASP A 260 -18.96 7.73 -12.18
CA ASP A 260 -19.82 8.55 -13.04
C ASP A 260 -19.05 9.21 -14.18
N LEU A 261 -17.71 9.18 -14.12
CA LEU A 261 -16.86 9.70 -15.18
C LEU A 261 -17.02 8.91 -16.48
N ILE A 262 -16.65 9.52 -17.59
CA ILE A 262 -16.48 8.79 -18.85
C ILE A 262 -15.28 7.84 -18.74
N PRO A 263 -15.30 6.66 -19.40
CA PRO A 263 -14.35 5.59 -19.15
C PRO A 263 -12.88 6.02 -19.13
N PHE A 264 -12.43 6.83 -20.09
CA PHE A 264 -11.01 7.21 -20.19
C PHE A 264 -10.50 8.14 -19.07
N LEU A 265 -11.38 8.66 -18.21
CA LEU A 265 -10.99 9.42 -17.02
C LEU A 265 -10.99 8.57 -15.75
N LYS A 266 -11.50 7.33 -15.81
CA LYS A 266 -11.49 6.41 -14.67
C LYS A 266 -10.13 5.74 -14.58
N ARG A 267 -9.53 5.74 -13.39
CA ARG A 267 -8.28 5.03 -13.13
C ARG A 267 -8.35 3.55 -13.52
N ASN A 268 -9.49 2.89 -13.26
CA ASN A 268 -9.71 1.47 -13.58
C ASN A 268 -9.84 1.17 -15.09
N HIS A 269 -9.94 2.20 -15.93
CA HIS A 269 -9.97 2.10 -17.39
C HIS A 269 -8.72 2.75 -18.02
N ASP A 270 -7.79 3.25 -17.22
CA ASP A 270 -6.47 3.62 -17.69
C ASP A 270 -5.54 2.40 -17.65
N SER A 271 -5.09 1.99 -18.84
CA SER A 271 -4.25 0.79 -18.98
C SER A 271 -2.91 0.90 -18.23
N TYR A 272 -2.40 2.12 -18.02
CA TYR A 272 -1.14 2.31 -17.33
C TYR A 272 -1.30 2.26 -15.82
N SER A 273 -2.35 2.86 -15.25
CA SER A 273 -2.70 2.77 -13.83
C SER A 273 -3.00 1.32 -13.41
N VAL A 274 -3.70 0.56 -14.26
CA VAL A 274 -3.91 -0.89 -14.05
C VAL A 274 -2.59 -1.66 -14.09
N TYR A 275 -1.68 -1.32 -15.01
CA TYR A 275 -0.33 -1.88 -15.08
C TYR A 275 0.49 -1.58 -13.83
N CYS A 276 0.51 -0.33 -13.37
CA CYS A 276 1.25 0.09 -12.19
C CYS A 276 0.71 -0.58 -10.92
N SER A 277 -0.62 -0.68 -10.80
CA SER A 277 -1.27 -1.44 -9.72
C SER A 277 -0.88 -2.93 -9.74
N ALA A 278 -0.73 -3.54 -10.92
CA ALA A 278 -0.25 -4.91 -11.05
C ALA A 278 1.23 -5.03 -10.61
N VAL A 279 2.09 -4.08 -10.97
CA VAL A 279 3.51 -4.02 -10.54
C VAL A 279 3.63 -3.87 -9.02
N PHE A 280 2.85 -2.96 -8.41
CA PHE A 280 2.83 -2.79 -6.97
C PHE A 280 2.27 -4.03 -6.25
N SER A 281 1.23 -4.65 -6.80
CA SER A 281 0.62 -5.86 -6.23
C SER A 281 1.58 -7.04 -6.25
N ILE A 282 2.26 -7.31 -7.38
CA ILE A 282 3.25 -8.39 -7.43
C ILE A 282 4.44 -8.10 -6.50
N PHE A 283 4.87 -6.84 -6.40
CA PHE A 283 5.91 -6.44 -5.45
C PHE A 283 5.53 -6.80 -4.00
N ASP A 284 4.33 -6.44 -3.57
CA ASP A 284 3.90 -6.77 -2.21
C ASP A 284 3.69 -8.26 -1.97
N VAL A 285 3.07 -8.98 -2.92
CA VAL A 285 2.87 -10.43 -2.81
C VAL A 285 4.21 -11.17 -2.69
N LEU A 286 5.22 -10.74 -3.44
CA LEU A 286 6.58 -11.27 -3.34
C LEU A 286 7.21 -10.91 -2.00
N ARG A 287 7.27 -9.63 -1.65
CA ARG A 287 7.89 -9.12 -0.41
C ARG A 287 7.28 -9.74 0.85
N GLU A 288 5.98 -9.97 0.86
CA GLU A 288 5.28 -10.58 1.98
C GLU A 288 5.22 -12.11 1.92
N ASP A 289 5.69 -12.71 0.83
CA ASP A 289 5.70 -14.16 0.58
C ASP A 289 4.32 -14.81 0.82
N SER A 290 3.25 -14.14 0.37
CA SER A 290 1.85 -14.43 0.79
C SER A 290 1.20 -15.64 0.12
N TRP A 291 1.92 -16.34 -0.74
CA TRP A 291 1.35 -17.31 -1.66
C TRP A 291 1.94 -18.72 -1.44
N THR A 292 1.29 -19.77 -1.96
CA THR A 292 1.66 -21.18 -1.69
C THR A 292 1.78 -22.03 -2.95
N SER A 293 1.20 -21.57 -4.06
CA SER A 293 1.23 -22.22 -5.36
C SER A 293 1.12 -21.16 -6.47
N GLN A 294 1.38 -21.55 -7.73
CA GLN A 294 1.24 -20.64 -8.88
C GLN A 294 -0.16 -20.03 -9.00
N GLN A 295 -1.20 -20.85 -8.82
CA GLN A 295 -2.58 -20.36 -8.87
C GLN A 295 -2.83 -19.37 -7.72
N ASN A 296 -2.40 -19.71 -6.51
CA ASN A 296 -2.56 -18.82 -5.37
C ASN A 296 -1.75 -17.53 -5.53
N LEU A 297 -0.60 -17.53 -6.21
CA LEU A 297 0.14 -16.29 -6.53
C LEU A 297 -0.69 -15.35 -7.42
N LYS A 298 -1.34 -15.88 -8.45
CA LYS A 298 -2.25 -15.08 -9.29
C LYS A 298 -3.41 -14.51 -8.49
N ASP A 299 -4.04 -15.35 -7.67
CA ASP A 299 -5.19 -14.95 -6.86
C ASP A 299 -4.81 -13.87 -5.83
N GLU A 300 -3.64 -13.98 -5.21
CA GLU A 300 -3.13 -12.98 -4.25
C GLU A 300 -2.80 -11.65 -4.93
N ILE A 301 -2.27 -11.66 -6.16
CA ILE A 301 -2.03 -10.44 -6.94
C ILE A 301 -3.36 -9.75 -7.26
N LEU A 302 -4.36 -10.50 -7.74
CA LEU A 302 -5.69 -9.97 -8.04
C LEU A 302 -6.36 -9.40 -6.80
N LEU A 303 -6.27 -10.12 -5.68
CA LEU A 303 -6.81 -9.68 -4.39
C LEU A 303 -6.21 -8.34 -3.97
N ARG A 304 -4.89 -8.15 -4.10
CA ARG A 304 -4.26 -6.86 -3.80
C ARG A 304 -4.63 -5.77 -4.77
N MET A 305 -4.69 -6.07 -6.07
CA MET A 305 -5.11 -5.08 -7.06
C MET A 305 -6.48 -4.50 -6.72
N ALA A 306 -7.43 -5.35 -6.34
CA ALA A 306 -8.76 -4.91 -5.91
C ALA A 306 -8.78 -4.25 -4.53
N TYR A 307 -8.16 -4.89 -3.55
CA TYR A 307 -8.30 -4.49 -2.15
C TYR A 307 -7.42 -3.29 -1.78
N ASP A 308 -6.13 -3.39 -2.10
CA ASP A 308 -5.09 -2.43 -1.72
C ASP A 308 -4.96 -1.29 -2.74
N TYR A 309 -5.16 -1.61 -4.03
CA TYR A 309 -4.89 -0.69 -5.14
C TYR A 309 -6.15 -0.21 -5.90
N GLY A 310 -7.35 -0.54 -5.41
CA GLY A 310 -8.61 0.03 -5.90
C GLY A 310 -9.00 -0.34 -7.34
N ILE A 311 -8.39 -1.36 -7.95
CA ILE A 311 -8.70 -1.81 -9.31
C ILE A 311 -9.93 -2.73 -9.32
N ASP A 312 -10.99 -2.32 -10.00
CA ASP A 312 -12.14 -3.18 -10.27
C ASP A 312 -11.71 -4.40 -11.12
N LEU A 313 -12.06 -5.60 -10.67
CA LEU A 313 -11.75 -6.84 -11.37
C LEU A 313 -12.52 -7.01 -12.70
N ASN A 314 -13.45 -6.11 -13.00
CA ASN A 314 -14.10 -5.99 -14.31
C ASN A 314 -13.39 -5.00 -15.25
N SER A 315 -12.23 -4.45 -14.86
CA SER A 315 -11.45 -3.55 -15.71
C SER A 315 -11.16 -4.20 -17.07
N PRO A 316 -11.34 -3.46 -18.19
CA PRO A 316 -11.02 -3.96 -19.53
C PRO A 316 -9.52 -4.27 -19.71
N HIS A 317 -8.67 -3.79 -18.79
CA HIS A 317 -7.23 -4.00 -18.81
C HIS A 317 -6.75 -5.06 -17.82
N LEU A 318 -7.68 -5.71 -17.07
CA LEU A 318 -7.31 -6.69 -16.06
C LEU A 318 -6.50 -7.84 -16.64
N ALA A 319 -6.77 -8.27 -17.88
CA ALA A 319 -6.07 -9.35 -18.60
C ALA A 319 -4.53 -9.19 -18.66
N ILE A 320 -4.00 -8.03 -18.24
CA ILE A 320 -2.58 -7.83 -18.01
C ILE A 320 -1.96 -8.87 -17.07
N ILE A 321 -2.69 -9.36 -16.05
CA ILE A 321 -2.15 -10.35 -15.10
C ILE A 321 -1.86 -11.71 -15.75
N ASP A 322 -2.47 -12.01 -16.89
CA ASP A 322 -2.23 -13.26 -17.62
C ASP A 322 -0.87 -13.28 -18.32
N TYR A 323 -0.20 -12.13 -18.41
CA TYR A 323 1.13 -12.02 -19.00
C TYR A 323 2.27 -12.23 -18.01
N PHE A 324 1.99 -12.45 -16.72
CA PHE A 324 3.01 -12.83 -15.75
C PHE A 324 3.46 -14.28 -15.95
N ASP A 325 4.77 -14.48 -15.93
CA ASP A 325 5.40 -15.79 -15.91
C ASP A 325 5.43 -16.32 -14.46
N TYR A 326 4.29 -16.85 -14.02
CA TYR A 326 4.12 -17.45 -12.70
C TYR A 326 5.08 -18.63 -12.45
N VAL A 327 5.53 -19.30 -13.51
CA VAL A 327 6.49 -20.42 -13.40
C VAL A 327 7.85 -19.87 -12.98
N THR A 328 8.36 -18.85 -13.68
CA THR A 328 9.64 -18.21 -13.35
C THR A 328 9.58 -17.54 -11.99
N VAL A 329 8.50 -16.82 -11.67
CA VAL A 329 8.33 -16.22 -10.34
C VAL A 329 8.36 -17.28 -9.24
N THR A 330 7.77 -18.46 -9.50
CA THR A 330 7.80 -19.56 -8.52
C THR A 330 9.19 -20.16 -8.36
N LEU A 331 9.93 -20.31 -9.45
CA LEU A 331 11.30 -20.82 -9.44
C LEU A 331 12.24 -19.93 -8.62
N TYR A 332 12.05 -18.61 -8.69
CA TYR A 332 12.89 -17.62 -7.99
C TYR A 332 12.28 -17.11 -6.68
N ARG A 333 11.28 -17.79 -6.12
CA ARG A 333 10.54 -17.36 -4.93
C ARG A 333 11.45 -16.98 -3.75
N ASP A 334 12.41 -17.84 -3.42
CA ASP A 334 13.29 -17.64 -2.27
C ASP A 334 14.16 -16.38 -2.38
N GLN A 335 14.47 -15.98 -3.61
CA GLN A 335 15.23 -14.76 -3.88
C GLN A 335 14.30 -13.55 -3.98
N LEU A 336 13.21 -13.67 -4.74
CA LEU A 336 12.25 -12.60 -4.98
C LEU A 336 11.49 -12.17 -3.73
N LYS A 337 11.34 -13.03 -2.71
CA LYS A 337 10.75 -12.62 -1.42
C LYS A 337 11.58 -11.58 -0.66
N ASN A 338 12.85 -11.44 -1.03
CA ASN A 338 13.75 -10.42 -0.48
C ASN A 338 13.81 -9.17 -1.36
N THR A 339 12.91 -9.03 -2.35
CA THR A 339 12.80 -7.82 -3.15
C THR A 339 12.57 -6.61 -2.24
N ASN A 340 13.37 -5.56 -2.46
CA ASN A 340 13.34 -4.38 -1.61
C ASN A 340 12.73 -3.18 -2.32
N GLU A 341 12.75 -3.15 -3.65
CA GLU A 341 12.35 -1.97 -4.42
C GLU A 341 11.78 -2.33 -5.81
N ILE A 342 10.96 -1.42 -6.35
CA ILE A 342 10.57 -1.36 -7.76
C ILE A 342 11.39 -0.26 -8.45
N LEU A 343 12.17 -0.67 -9.44
CA LEU A 343 12.98 0.21 -10.27
C LEU A 343 12.23 0.50 -11.58
N TRP A 344 11.81 1.76 -11.73
CA TRP A 344 11.26 2.29 -12.98
C TRP A 344 12.42 2.80 -13.81
N LEU A 345 12.72 2.15 -14.92
CA LEU A 345 13.92 2.36 -15.73
C LEU A 345 13.59 2.72 -17.17
N ASP A 346 14.44 3.51 -17.82
CA ASP A 346 14.42 3.63 -19.28
C ASP A 346 14.84 2.31 -19.97
N GLU A 347 14.65 2.24 -21.29
CA GLU A 347 14.93 1.05 -22.11
C GLU A 347 16.36 0.52 -21.94
N ALA A 348 17.35 1.43 -21.93
CA ALA A 348 18.76 1.07 -21.89
C ALA A 348 19.14 0.49 -20.52
N ASN A 349 18.71 1.16 -19.45
CA ASN A 349 18.94 0.74 -18.06
C ASN A 349 18.18 -0.55 -17.73
N TYR A 350 16.94 -0.69 -18.20
CA TYR A 350 16.18 -1.93 -18.05
C TYR A 350 16.92 -3.10 -18.71
N SER A 351 17.33 -2.94 -19.97
CA SER A 351 18.03 -3.99 -20.71
C SER A 351 19.37 -4.36 -20.09
N ALA A 352 20.11 -3.39 -19.56
CA ALA A 352 21.41 -3.61 -18.94
C ALA A 352 21.33 -4.28 -17.56
N LYS A 353 20.27 -3.98 -16.77
CA LYS A 353 20.12 -4.50 -15.40
C LYS A 353 19.32 -5.79 -15.32
N LYS A 354 18.45 -6.08 -16.30
CA LYS A 354 17.60 -7.27 -16.32
C LYS A 354 18.43 -8.54 -16.40
N ILE A 355 18.15 -9.46 -15.48
CA ILE A 355 18.78 -10.80 -15.44
C ILE A 355 17.76 -11.92 -15.52
N GLY A 356 16.57 -11.68 -14.98
CA GLY A 356 15.44 -12.56 -15.18
C GLY A 356 14.19 -11.78 -15.53
N GLU A 357 13.17 -12.53 -15.91
CA GLU A 357 11.94 -11.97 -16.47
C GLU A 357 10.75 -12.43 -15.64
N ILE A 358 9.86 -11.49 -15.35
CA ILE A 358 8.56 -11.74 -14.72
C ILE A 358 7.47 -11.63 -15.79
N SER A 359 7.65 -10.75 -16.79
CA SER A 359 6.80 -10.68 -17.96
C SER A 359 7.52 -10.01 -19.12
N GLN A 360 7.71 -10.74 -20.22
CA GLN A 360 8.26 -10.17 -21.45
C GLN A 360 7.39 -9.05 -22.00
N LYS A 361 6.09 -9.34 -22.15
CA LYS A 361 5.12 -8.47 -22.81
C LYS A 361 4.97 -7.14 -22.06
N LEU A 362 5.09 -7.19 -20.74
CA LEU A 362 4.94 -6.03 -19.88
C LEU A 362 6.26 -5.34 -19.55
N SER A 363 7.37 -5.89 -20.03
CA SER A 363 8.72 -5.47 -19.64
C SER A 363 8.88 -5.37 -18.13
N ILE A 364 8.53 -6.46 -17.43
CA ILE A 364 8.77 -6.62 -16.00
C ILE A 364 9.82 -7.71 -15.82
N GLY A 365 10.86 -7.41 -15.05
CA GLY A 365 11.95 -8.35 -14.78
C GLY A 365 12.52 -8.16 -13.39
N PHE A 366 13.70 -8.73 -13.15
CA PHE A 366 14.45 -8.50 -11.93
C PHE A 366 15.96 -8.41 -12.18
N ASP A 367 16.67 -7.68 -11.31
CA ASP A 367 18.12 -7.50 -11.36
C ASP A 367 18.90 -8.55 -10.53
N ARG A 368 20.22 -8.37 -10.37
CA ARG A 368 21.09 -9.25 -9.55
C ARG A 368 20.68 -9.32 -8.09
N ASN A 369 20.03 -8.27 -7.60
CA ASN A 369 19.60 -8.12 -6.23
C ASN A 369 18.12 -8.50 -6.07
N TYR A 370 17.49 -9.01 -7.14
CA TYR A 370 16.08 -9.39 -7.18
C TYR A 370 15.11 -8.23 -6.90
N ASN A 371 15.53 -6.99 -7.18
CA ASN A 371 14.61 -5.86 -7.26
C ASN A 371 13.73 -6.02 -8.49
N ILE A 372 12.46 -5.63 -8.39
CA ILE A 372 11.56 -5.64 -9.54
C ILE A 372 11.96 -4.51 -10.48
N LEU A 373 12.11 -4.81 -11.76
CA LEU A 373 12.39 -3.85 -12.81
C LEU A 373 11.14 -3.68 -13.67
N THR A 374 10.83 -2.45 -14.03
CA THR A 374 9.78 -2.10 -14.98
C THR A 374 10.26 -0.95 -15.87
N LYS A 375 9.81 -0.94 -17.13
CA LYS A 375 10.08 0.17 -18.03
C LYS A 375 9.14 1.33 -17.78
N ILE A 376 9.71 2.53 -17.74
CA ILE A 376 8.95 3.76 -17.91
C ILE A 376 8.42 3.77 -19.35
N LYS A 377 7.11 3.97 -19.53
CA LYS A 377 6.46 3.89 -20.84
C LYS A 377 6.25 5.25 -21.47
#